data_AF-A0A3A4RW35-F1
#
_entry.id   AF-A0A3A4RW35-F1
#
_cell.length_a   1.000
_cell.length_b   1.000
_cell.length_c   1.000
_cell.angle_alpha   90.00
_cell.angle_beta   90.00
_cell.angle_gamma   90.00
#
_symmetry.space_group_name_H-M   'P 1'
#
loop_
_entity.id
_entity.type
_entity.pdbx_description
1 polymer ?
#
loop_
_entity_poly.entity_id
_entity_poly.type
_entity_poly.pdbx_seq_one_letter_code
_entity_poly.pdbx_strand_id
1 'polypeptide(L)'
;MANQTNKRKYFFQKEISLYKSIFSFLLLVGIGTAVLSGLYTFFSIKLISYFIGNGSTMDPAASIPLLSKILGNYWFYIIIGSALLICLATFFTHRFAGPIYRFEISLDRMIKNDIGFQIHLRKNDEGKQLAEKINQFNTRLAASLRSIVFLSDEIEKTQLVLKKELQGSNSTLEQAIALNRKLKKTVSDYKYE
;
A
#
# COMPACT_ATOMS: atom_id res chain seq x y z
N MET A 1 6.54 8.36 33.89
CA MET A 1 7.62 8.30 32.88
C MET A 1 7.45 7.02 32.05
N ALA A 2 6.71 7.07 30.94
CA ALA A 2 6.52 5.90 30.08
C ALA A 2 6.24 6.35 28.65
N ASN A 3 7.28 6.62 27.84
CA ASN A 3 7.07 6.79 26.39
C ASN A 3 8.35 6.68 25.52
N GLN A 4 9.13 5.60 25.67
CA GLN A 4 10.24 5.34 24.72
C GLN A 4 10.15 3.98 24.01
N THR A 5 9.36 3.03 24.51
CA THR A 5 9.26 1.68 23.94
C THR A 5 8.38 1.60 22.68
N ASN A 6 7.44 2.53 22.47
CA ASN A 6 6.62 2.54 21.25
C ASN A 6 7.39 2.96 20.00
N LYS A 7 8.49 3.74 20.11
CA LYS A 7 9.25 4.23 18.95
C LYS A 7 9.98 3.13 18.17
N ARG A 8 10.31 2.00 18.79
CA ARG A 8 11.06 0.91 18.14
C ARG A 8 10.17 0.00 17.26
N LYS A 9 8.90 -0.20 17.61
CA LYS A 9 7.95 -0.95 16.75
C LYS A 9 7.67 -0.24 15.42
N TYR A 10 7.65 1.10 15.44
CA TYR A 10 7.56 1.94 14.24
C TYR A 10 8.74 1.76 13.27
N PHE A 11 9.89 1.29 13.74
CA PHE A 11 11.09 1.13 12.92
C PHE A 11 11.10 -0.18 12.12
N PHE A 12 10.48 -1.25 12.66
CA PHE A 12 10.40 -2.56 12.00
C PHE A 12 9.27 -2.64 10.95
N GLN A 13 8.09 -2.04 11.18
CA GLN A 13 7.03 -1.91 10.15
C GLN A 13 7.44 -0.99 8.99
N LYS A 14 8.50 -0.19 9.18
CA LYS A 14 9.10 0.60 8.11
C LYS A 14 9.72 -0.28 7.00
N GLU A 15 10.08 -1.53 7.30
CA GLU A 15 10.65 -2.48 6.32
C GLU A 15 9.59 -2.92 5.29
N ILE A 16 8.39 -3.27 5.75
CA ILE A 16 7.07 -3.19 5.08
C ILE A 16 6.98 -2.33 3.80
N SER A 17 7.04 -1.03 4.09
CA SER A 17 6.96 0.09 3.15
C SER A 17 8.20 0.20 2.27
N LEU A 18 9.37 -0.24 2.78
CA LEU A 18 10.64 -0.20 2.07
C LEU A 18 10.59 -1.03 0.79
N TYR A 19 10.07 -2.27 0.80
CA TYR A 19 10.09 -3.14 -0.39
C TYR A 19 9.19 -2.61 -1.52
N LYS A 20 8.12 -1.89 -1.19
CA LYS A 20 7.22 -1.26 -2.17
C LYS A 20 7.82 0.01 -2.76
N SER A 21 8.54 0.81 -1.96
CA SER A 21 9.40 1.88 -2.48
C SER A 21 10.55 1.34 -3.32
N ILE A 22 11.15 0.22 -2.92
CA ILE A 22 12.17 -0.49 -3.69
C ILE A 22 11.59 -1.00 -5.02
N PHE A 23 10.36 -1.52 -5.04
CA PHE A 23 9.70 -1.94 -6.28
C PHE A 23 9.39 -0.76 -7.21
N SER A 24 8.87 0.35 -6.68
CA SER A 24 8.66 1.58 -7.46
C SER A 24 9.98 2.14 -7.99
N PHE A 25 11.05 2.08 -7.18
CA PHE A 25 12.39 2.45 -7.59
C PHE A 25 12.92 1.50 -8.67
N LEU A 26 12.71 0.19 -8.56
CA LEU A 26 13.07 -0.82 -9.57
C LEU A 26 12.34 -0.59 -10.89
N LEU A 27 11.05 -0.29 -10.85
CA LEU A 27 10.23 -0.03 -12.05
C LEU A 27 10.69 1.27 -12.73
N LEU A 28 11.00 2.30 -11.94
CA LEU A 28 11.59 3.53 -12.44
C LEU A 28 12.98 3.30 -13.05
N VAL A 29 13.85 2.58 -12.36
CA VAL A 29 15.18 2.23 -12.88
C VAL A 29 15.02 1.44 -14.16
N GLY A 30 14.07 0.50 -14.26
CA GLY A 30 13.77 -0.24 -15.48
C GLY A 30 13.28 0.63 -16.64
N ILE A 31 12.40 1.59 -16.37
CA ILE A 31 11.96 2.57 -17.39
C ILE A 31 13.11 3.49 -17.77
N GLY A 32 13.88 3.96 -16.79
CA GLY A 32 15.05 4.81 -17.00
C GLY A 32 16.13 4.12 -17.82
N THR A 33 16.45 2.86 -17.54
CA THR A 33 17.41 2.08 -18.32
C THR A 33 16.88 1.81 -19.72
N ALA A 34 15.59 1.53 -19.90
CA ALA A 34 14.99 1.39 -21.24
C ALA A 34 15.07 2.69 -22.05
N VAL A 35 14.75 3.83 -21.44
CA VAL A 35 14.82 5.15 -22.08
C VAL A 35 16.27 5.53 -22.42
N LEU A 36 17.21 5.32 -21.49
CA LEU A 36 18.63 5.58 -21.71
C LEU A 36 19.21 4.65 -22.78
N SER A 37 18.81 3.38 -22.81
CA SER A 37 19.19 2.42 -23.85
C SER A 37 18.65 2.80 -25.22
N GLY A 38 17.40 3.27 -25.29
CA GLY A 38 16.81 3.82 -26.52
C GLY A 38 17.53 5.07 -27.03
N LEU A 39 17.87 6.00 -26.13
CA LEU A 39 18.68 7.18 -26.47
C LEU A 39 20.07 6.76 -26.95
N TYR A 40 20.72 5.82 -26.27
CA TYR A 40 22.03 5.30 -26.63
C TYR A 40 22.04 4.67 -28.02
N THR A 41 21.05 3.81 -28.33
CA THR A 41 20.94 3.18 -29.65
C THR A 41 20.65 4.21 -30.74
N PHE A 42 19.77 5.18 -30.50
CA PHE A 42 19.50 6.27 -31.42
C PHE A 42 20.75 7.11 -31.74
N PHE A 43 21.52 7.50 -30.72
CA PHE A 43 22.77 8.23 -30.92
C PHE A 43 23.83 7.40 -31.64
N SER A 44 23.95 6.12 -31.29
CA SER A 44 24.90 5.20 -31.91
C SER A 44 24.63 4.99 -33.39
N ILE A 45 23.36 4.86 -33.81
CA ILE A 45 23.00 4.73 -35.23
C ILE A 45 23.37 6.00 -36.01
N LYS A 46 23.10 7.18 -35.46
CA LYS A 46 23.48 8.45 -36.11
C LYS A 46 24.99 8.63 -36.20
N LEU A 47 25.73 8.23 -35.17
CA LEU A 47 27.19 8.24 -35.17
C LEU A 47 27.74 7.39 -36.32
N ILE A 48 27.28 6.15 -36.42
CA ILE A 48 27.71 5.20 -37.46
C ILE A 48 27.33 5.70 -38.86
N SER A 49 26.10 6.19 -39.04
CA SER A 49 25.63 6.72 -40.33
C SER A 49 26.44 7.93 -40.80
N TYR A 50 26.88 8.81 -39.89
CA TYR A 50 27.75 9.94 -40.21
C TYR A 50 29.14 9.48 -40.70
N PHE A 51 29.73 8.47 -40.06
CA PHE A 51 31.03 7.93 -40.49
C PHE A 51 30.95 7.24 -41.85
N ILE A 52 29.89 6.45 -42.09
CA ILE A 52 29.67 5.77 -43.38
C ILE A 52 29.42 6.79 -44.50
N GLY A 53 28.60 7.82 -44.24
CA GLY A 53 28.24 8.83 -45.24
C GLY A 53 29.39 9.77 -45.65
N ASN A 54 30.39 9.98 -44.79
CA ASN A 54 31.53 10.86 -45.07
C ASN A 54 32.80 10.13 -45.54
N GLY A 55 32.71 8.82 -45.84
CA GLY A 55 33.79 8.05 -46.48
C GLY A 55 35.13 8.00 -45.73
N SER A 56 35.14 8.34 -44.44
CA SER A 56 36.36 8.39 -43.64
C SER A 56 36.70 6.98 -43.15
N THR A 57 37.89 6.48 -43.52
CA THR A 57 38.53 5.38 -42.80
C THR A 57 38.54 5.70 -41.31
N MET A 58 38.32 4.69 -40.47
CA MET A 58 38.24 4.84 -39.00
C MET A 58 39.59 5.32 -38.45
N ASP A 59 39.87 6.61 -38.55
CA ASP A 59 40.95 7.26 -37.82
C ASP A 59 40.49 7.39 -36.36
N PRO A 60 41.13 6.69 -35.40
CA PRO A 60 40.81 6.81 -33.98
C PRO A 60 40.95 8.25 -33.46
N ALA A 61 41.74 9.10 -34.13
CA ALA A 61 41.89 10.51 -33.77
C ALA A 61 40.67 11.37 -34.17
N ALA A 62 39.88 10.95 -35.17
CA ALA A 62 38.65 11.64 -35.59
C ALA A 62 37.46 11.37 -34.65
N SER A 63 37.56 10.37 -33.76
CA SER A 63 36.49 9.96 -32.86
C SER A 63 36.20 11.00 -31.77
N ILE A 64 37.25 11.64 -31.23
CA ILE A 64 37.14 12.63 -30.13
C ILE A 64 36.42 13.93 -30.56
N PRO A 65 36.75 14.58 -31.69
CA PRO A 65 36.03 15.78 -32.13
C PRO A 65 34.59 15.50 -32.60
N LEU A 66 34.25 14.27 -32.98
CA LEU A 66 32.86 13.91 -33.28
C LEU A 66 32.04 13.69 -32.00
N LEU A 67 32.65 13.05 -31.00
CA LEU A 67 32.06 12.88 -29.68
C LEU A 67 31.75 14.26 -29.05
N SER A 68 32.66 15.23 -29.18
CA SER A 68 32.42 16.60 -28.69
C SER A 68 31.31 17.33 -29.47
N LYS A 69 31.18 17.12 -30.78
CA LYS A 69 30.04 17.63 -31.58
C LYS A 69 28.71 17.02 -31.17
N ILE A 70 28.66 15.72 -30.91
CA ILE A 70 27.43 15.03 -30.49
C ILE A 70 27.06 15.44 -29.07
N LEU A 71 28.00 15.40 -28.12
CA LEU A 71 27.78 15.89 -26.76
C LEU A 71 27.35 17.37 -26.79
N GLY A 72 28.02 18.22 -27.56
CA GLY A 72 27.68 19.64 -27.71
C GLY A 72 26.31 19.90 -28.35
N ASN A 73 25.82 19.00 -29.20
CA ASN A 73 24.51 19.15 -29.84
C ASN A 73 23.37 18.50 -29.04
N TYR A 74 23.69 17.56 -28.13
CA TYR A 74 22.69 16.73 -27.46
C TYR A 74 22.72 16.74 -25.92
N TRP A 75 23.66 17.45 -25.29
CA TRP A 75 23.76 17.59 -23.82
C TRP A 75 22.45 18.05 -23.18
N PHE A 76 21.71 18.94 -23.84
CA PHE A 76 20.42 19.44 -23.37
C PHE A 76 19.38 18.32 -23.18
N TYR A 77 19.33 17.35 -24.11
CA TYR A 77 18.42 16.21 -24.01
C TYR A 77 18.80 15.27 -22.86
N ILE A 78 20.10 15.10 -22.59
CA ILE A 78 20.59 14.27 -21.47
C ILE A 78 20.20 14.91 -20.13
N ILE A 79 20.43 16.22 -19.98
CA ILE A 79 20.09 16.94 -18.75
C ILE A 79 18.57 16.91 -18.52
N ILE A 80 17.78 17.21 -19.55
CA ILE A 80 16.31 17.21 -19.42
C ILE A 80 15.76 15.81 -19.18
N GLY A 81 16.27 14.80 -19.90
CA GLY A 81 15.85 13.41 -19.71
C GLY A 81 16.13 12.94 -18.29
N SER A 82 17.32 13.24 -17.76
CA SER A 82 17.70 12.90 -16.38
C SER A 82 16.83 13.65 -15.36
N ALA A 83 16.65 14.97 -15.53
CA ALA A 83 15.82 15.77 -14.63
C ALA A 83 14.36 15.30 -14.62
N LEU A 84 13.81 14.97 -15.79
CA LEU A 84 12.46 14.43 -15.93
C LEU A 84 12.34 13.07 -15.21
N LEU A 85 13.34 12.20 -15.37
CA LEU A 85 13.38 10.89 -14.72
C LEU A 85 13.39 11.02 -13.19
N ILE A 86 14.23 11.91 -12.64
CA ILE A 86 14.32 12.16 -11.20
C ILE A 86 13.01 12.76 -10.68
N CYS A 87 12.40 13.66 -11.44
CA CYS A 87 11.12 14.27 -11.09
C CYS A 87 10.00 13.21 -11.03
N LEU A 88 9.91 12.36 -12.05
CA LEU A 88 8.97 11.23 -12.12
C LEU A 88 9.20 10.26 -10.94
N ALA A 89 10.45 9.89 -10.67
CA ALA A 89 10.83 9.03 -9.54
C ALA A 89 10.31 9.52 -8.22
N THR A 90 10.58 10.80 -7.95
CA THR A 90 10.25 11.45 -6.70
C THR A 90 8.73 11.57 -6.56
N PHE A 91 8.07 12.00 -7.64
CA PHE A 91 6.62 12.15 -7.67
C PHE A 91 5.88 10.83 -7.43
N PHE A 92 6.27 9.76 -8.10
CA PHE A 92 5.65 8.44 -7.90
C PHE A 92 5.91 7.91 -6.49
N THR A 93 7.16 7.96 -6.02
CA THR A 93 7.52 7.41 -4.70
C THR A 93 6.71 8.05 -3.57
N HIS A 94 6.55 9.38 -3.59
CA HIS A 94 5.81 10.09 -2.53
C HIS A 94 4.31 9.84 -2.55
N ARG A 95 3.70 9.62 -3.73
CA ARG A 95 2.25 9.38 -3.85
C ARG A 95 1.82 7.98 -3.41
N PHE A 96 2.73 7.01 -3.38
CA PHE A 96 2.45 5.62 -2.97
C PHE A 96 2.92 5.28 -1.55
N ALA A 97 4.07 5.78 -1.10
CA ALA A 97 4.65 5.38 0.19
C ALA A 97 3.74 5.74 1.38
N GLY A 98 3.18 6.96 1.38
CA GLY A 98 2.29 7.43 2.44
C GLY A 98 1.02 6.58 2.57
N PRO A 99 0.25 6.37 1.49
CA PRO A 99 -0.96 5.54 1.52
C PRO A 99 -0.73 4.11 1.95
N ILE A 100 0.32 3.47 1.44
CA ILE A 100 0.67 2.09 1.82
C ILE A 100 0.90 1.96 3.32
N TYR A 101 1.65 2.90 3.90
CA TYR A 101 1.90 2.91 5.34
C TYR A 101 0.61 3.13 6.15
N ARG A 102 -0.29 3.99 5.67
CA ARG A 102 -1.62 4.17 6.29
C ARG A 102 -2.46 2.90 6.22
N PHE A 103 -2.40 2.15 5.12
CA PHE A 103 -3.09 0.86 5.02
C PHE A 103 -2.54 -0.17 5.99
N GLU A 104 -1.22 -0.25 6.16
CA GLU A 104 -0.59 -1.16 7.12
C GLU A 104 -1.06 -0.90 8.54
N ILE A 105 -0.98 0.35 9.01
CA ILE A 105 -1.50 0.73 10.35
C ILE A 105 -2.99 0.40 10.48
N SER A 106 -3.76 0.66 9.43
CA SER A 106 -5.20 0.38 9.43
C SER A 106 -5.47 -1.12 9.58
N LEU A 107 -4.76 -1.95 8.83
CA LEU A 107 -4.88 -3.41 8.93
C LEU A 107 -4.43 -3.92 10.30
N ASP A 108 -3.37 -3.35 10.89
CA ASP A 108 -2.96 -3.71 12.26
C ASP A 108 -4.01 -3.39 13.30
N ARG A 109 -4.77 -2.31 13.11
CA ARG A 109 -5.92 -1.99 13.98
C ARG A 109 -7.02 -3.01 13.80
N MET A 110 -7.35 -3.36 12.55
CA MET A 110 -8.35 -4.38 12.24
C MET A 110 -7.99 -5.76 12.81
N ILE A 111 -6.71 -6.16 12.76
CA ILE A 111 -6.20 -7.40 13.38
C ILE A 111 -6.39 -7.40 14.90
N LYS A 112 -6.37 -6.21 15.54
CA LYS A 112 -6.67 -6.03 16.96
C LYS A 112 -8.17 -5.83 17.24
N ASN A 113 -9.02 -6.22 16.29
CA ASN A 113 -10.48 -6.09 16.30
C ASN A 113 -10.98 -4.64 16.42
N ASP A 114 -10.13 -3.64 16.15
CA ASP A 114 -10.55 -2.24 16.05
C ASP A 114 -10.94 -1.94 14.61
N ILE A 115 -12.23 -1.79 14.35
CA ILE A 115 -12.81 -1.52 13.03
C ILE A 115 -13.65 -0.24 13.00
N GLY A 116 -13.75 0.50 14.12
CA GLY A 116 -14.55 1.73 14.26
C GLY A 116 -13.96 2.95 13.56
N PHE A 117 -12.88 2.80 12.77
CA PHE A 117 -12.20 3.90 12.12
C PHE A 117 -12.43 3.94 10.61
N GLN A 118 -12.20 5.12 10.04
CA GLN A 118 -12.16 5.31 8.60
C GLN A 118 -10.75 5.65 8.11
N ILE A 119 -10.37 5.04 6.99
CA ILE A 119 -9.15 5.32 6.25
C ILE A 119 -9.40 6.55 5.37
N HIS A 120 -8.65 7.62 5.63
CA HIS A 120 -8.64 8.81 4.78
C HIS A 120 -7.22 9.05 4.23
N LEU A 121 -7.13 9.18 2.90
CA LEU A 121 -5.89 9.47 2.17
C LEU A 121 -5.89 10.93 1.67
N ARG A 122 -4.72 11.50 1.42
CA ARG A 122 -4.62 12.90 0.98
C ARG A 122 -5.17 13.07 -0.44
N LYS A 123 -5.44 14.33 -0.82
CA LYS A 123 -6.03 14.67 -2.13
C LYS A 123 -5.28 14.07 -3.33
N ASN A 124 -3.95 14.04 -3.28
CA ASN A 124 -3.14 13.56 -4.40
C ASN A 124 -2.61 12.13 -4.20
N ASP A 125 -2.97 11.48 -3.10
CA ASP A 125 -2.54 10.12 -2.79
C ASP A 125 -3.28 9.11 -3.67
N GLU A 126 -2.57 8.05 -4.06
CA GLU A 126 -3.15 6.92 -4.79
C GLU A 126 -3.81 5.90 -3.84
N GLY A 127 -4.74 5.08 -4.35
CA GLY A 127 -5.38 4.01 -3.58
C GLY A 127 -6.65 4.41 -2.81
N LYS A 128 -7.22 5.59 -3.06
CA LYS A 128 -8.47 6.05 -2.42
C LYS A 128 -9.65 5.08 -2.58
N GLN A 129 -9.77 4.46 -3.75
CA GLN A 129 -10.82 3.47 -4.00
C GLN A 129 -10.66 2.24 -3.09
N LEU A 130 -9.42 1.84 -2.77
CA LEU A 130 -9.16 0.76 -1.83
C LEU A 130 -9.52 1.18 -0.40
N ALA A 131 -9.13 2.40 0.00
CA ALA A 131 -9.53 2.96 1.29
C ALA A 131 -11.05 2.98 1.47
N GLU A 132 -11.77 3.43 0.44
CA GLU A 132 -13.24 3.44 0.42
C GLU A 132 -13.83 2.04 0.56
N LYS A 133 -13.32 1.06 -0.20
CA LYS A 133 -13.76 -0.34 -0.09
C LYS A 133 -13.51 -0.93 1.30
N ILE A 134 -12.38 -0.62 1.93
CA ILE A 134 -12.08 -1.07 3.30
C ILE A 134 -13.02 -0.39 4.30
N ASN A 135 -13.29 0.91 4.15
CA ASN A 135 -14.24 1.62 5.02
C ASN A 135 -15.64 1.02 4.92
N GLN A 136 -16.10 0.73 3.71
CA GLN A 136 -17.37 0.06 3.47
C GLN A 136 -17.40 -1.35 4.08
N PHE A 137 -16.31 -2.10 3.97
CA PHE A 137 -16.17 -3.40 4.62
C PHE A 137 -16.30 -3.29 6.15
N ASN A 138 -15.54 -2.39 6.79
CA ASN A 138 -15.60 -2.16 8.23
C ASN A 138 -17.01 -1.76 8.69
N THR A 139 -17.68 -0.90 7.92
CA THR A 139 -19.04 -0.43 8.21
C THR A 139 -20.03 -1.59 8.16
N ARG A 140 -19.96 -2.44 7.12
CA ARG A 140 -20.83 -3.62 7.00
C ARG A 140 -20.56 -4.63 8.10
N LEU A 141 -19.29 -4.89 8.41
CA LEU A 141 -18.91 -5.79 9.49
C LEU A 141 -19.42 -5.30 10.85
N ALA A 142 -19.26 -4.01 11.14
CA ALA A 142 -19.79 -3.37 12.35
C ALA A 142 -21.32 -3.53 12.46
N ALA A 143 -22.05 -3.32 11.36
CA ALA A 143 -23.50 -3.53 11.32
C ALA A 143 -23.88 -5.00 11.59
N SER A 144 -23.16 -5.96 10.99
CA SER A 144 -23.37 -7.39 11.24
C SER A 144 -23.09 -7.77 12.70
N LEU A 145 -22.02 -7.26 13.31
CA LEU A 145 -21.71 -7.50 14.72
C LEU A 145 -22.81 -6.97 15.65
N ARG A 146 -23.31 -5.75 15.39
CA ARG A 146 -24.46 -5.20 16.15
C ARG A 146 -25.70 -6.07 16.03
N SER A 147 -25.98 -6.58 14.83
CA SER A 147 -27.11 -7.50 14.62
C SER A 147 -26.95 -8.80 15.41
N ILE A 148 -25.73 -9.36 15.47
CA ILE A 148 -25.43 -10.56 16.28
C ILE A 148 -25.67 -10.28 17.77
N VAL A 149 -25.22 -9.13 18.29
CA VAL A 149 -25.48 -8.76 19.70
C VAL A 149 -26.98 -8.63 19.96
N PHE A 150 -27.71 -7.95 19.09
CA PHE A 150 -29.16 -7.80 19.21
C PHE A 150 -29.88 -9.15 19.23
N LEU A 151 -29.56 -10.05 18.30
CA LEU A 151 -30.15 -11.40 18.28
C LEU A 151 -29.77 -12.21 19.53
N SER A 152 -28.54 -12.05 20.01
CA SER A 152 -28.07 -12.68 21.25
C SER A 152 -28.85 -12.19 22.48
N ASP A 153 -29.21 -10.89 22.53
CA ASP A 153 -30.07 -10.33 23.57
C ASP A 153 -31.49 -10.90 23.50
N GLU A 154 -32.07 -11.03 22.31
CA GLU A 154 -33.39 -11.64 22.12
C GLU A 154 -33.39 -13.13 22.54
N ILE A 155 -32.36 -13.89 22.17
CA ILE A 155 -32.20 -15.29 22.61
C ILE A 155 -32.12 -15.37 24.14
N GLU A 156 -31.40 -14.46 24.80
CA GLU A 156 -31.30 -14.44 26.25
C GLU A 156 -32.68 -14.20 26.91
N LYS A 157 -33.50 -13.31 26.36
CA LYS A 157 -34.88 -13.10 26.83
C LYS A 157 -35.71 -14.36 26.71
N THR A 158 -35.66 -15.07 25.57
CA THR A 158 -36.39 -16.33 25.38
C THR A 158 -35.90 -17.41 26.33
N GLN A 159 -34.59 -17.53 26.54
CA GLN A 159 -34.00 -18.46 27.50
C GLN A 159 -34.49 -18.21 28.94
N LEU A 160 -34.63 -16.93 29.33
CA LEU A 160 -35.16 -16.56 30.65
C LEU A 160 -36.63 -16.95 30.84
N VAL A 161 -37.45 -16.83 29.78
CA VAL A 161 -38.86 -17.28 29.82
C VAL A 161 -38.92 -18.80 29.97
N LEU A 162 -38.19 -19.54 29.13
CA LEU A 162 -38.14 -21.01 29.18
C LEU A 162 -37.64 -21.53 30.53
N LYS A 163 -36.65 -20.86 31.13
CA LYS A 163 -36.14 -21.23 32.46
C LYS A 163 -37.22 -21.13 33.55
N LYS A 164 -38.12 -20.15 33.45
CA LYS A 164 -39.25 -19.98 34.39
C LYS A 164 -40.30 -21.08 34.21
N GLU A 165 -40.57 -21.47 32.97
CA GLU A 165 -41.58 -22.50 32.63
C GLU A 165 -41.12 -23.91 33.04
N LEU A 166 -39.84 -24.22 32.89
CA LEU A 166 -39.32 -25.59 33.08
C LEU A 166 -39.14 -26.03 34.54
N GLN A 167 -39.32 -25.14 35.54
CA GLN A 167 -39.27 -25.39 37.01
C GLN A 167 -38.16 -26.33 37.55
N GLY A 168 -37.12 -26.63 36.77
CA GLY A 168 -36.07 -27.60 37.07
C GLY A 168 -34.82 -27.41 36.21
N SER A 169 -33.72 -28.04 36.62
CA SER A 169 -32.42 -27.89 35.96
C SER A 169 -32.39 -28.65 34.62
N ASN A 170 -32.65 -27.95 33.52
CA ASN A 170 -32.48 -28.48 32.16
C ASN A 170 -31.03 -28.23 31.68
N SER A 171 -30.23 -29.30 31.59
CA SER A 171 -28.82 -29.23 31.20
C SER A 171 -28.61 -28.65 29.80
N THR A 172 -29.52 -28.91 28.86
CA THR A 172 -29.49 -28.35 27.50
C THR A 172 -29.73 -26.84 27.50
N LEU A 173 -30.64 -26.35 28.34
CA LEU A 173 -30.91 -24.91 28.49
C LEU A 173 -29.70 -24.18 29.09
N GLU A 174 -29.08 -24.75 30.13
CA GLU A 174 -27.87 -24.18 30.73
C GLU A 174 -26.69 -24.14 29.73
N GLN A 175 -26.54 -25.18 28.91
CA GLN A 175 -25.56 -25.19 27.80
C GLN A 175 -25.86 -24.08 26.78
N ALA A 176 -27.12 -23.90 26.39
CA ALA A 176 -27.51 -22.86 25.43
C ALA A 176 -27.25 -21.44 25.98
N ILE A 177 -27.49 -21.21 27.29
CA ILE A 177 -27.18 -19.94 27.96
C ILE A 177 -25.66 -19.71 27.96
N ALA A 178 -24.87 -20.74 28.30
CA ALA A 178 -23.41 -20.64 28.30
C ALA A 178 -22.84 -20.33 26.90
N LEU A 179 -23.38 -20.95 25.85
CA LEU A 179 -23.00 -20.66 24.46
C LEU A 179 -23.36 -19.22 24.06
N ASN A 180 -24.54 -18.73 24.42
CA ASN A 180 -24.97 -17.37 24.11
C ASN A 180 -24.08 -16.33 24.82
N ARG A 181 -23.72 -16.56 26.08
CA ARG A 181 -22.75 -15.73 26.81
C ARG A 181 -21.37 -15.73 26.16
N LYS A 182 -20.89 -16.90 25.71
CA LYS A 182 -19.62 -17.01 24.99
C LYS A 182 -19.67 -16.25 23.67
N LEU A 183 -20.78 -16.31 22.94
CA LEU A 183 -21.00 -15.53 21.71
C LEU A 183 -20.89 -14.03 21.98
N LYS A 184 -21.62 -13.50 22.99
CA LYS A 184 -21.54 -12.08 23.36
C LYS A 184 -20.11 -11.66 23.69
N LYS A 185 -19.39 -12.49 24.46
CA LYS A 185 -18.00 -12.21 24.82
C LYS A 185 -17.10 -12.08 23.58
N THR A 186 -17.18 -13.04 22.66
CA THR A 186 -16.39 -13.00 21.42
C THR A 186 -16.71 -11.76 20.57
N VAL A 187 -17.98 -11.36 20.51
CA VAL A 187 -18.38 -10.15 19.76
C VAL A 187 -17.93 -8.87 20.47
N SER A 188 -17.95 -8.85 21.81
CA SER A 188 -17.51 -7.70 22.60
C SER A 188 -16.01 -7.41 22.50
N ASP A 189 -15.22 -8.39 22.06
CA ASP A 189 -13.79 -8.18 21.79
C ASP A 189 -13.54 -7.25 20.59
N TYR A 190 -14.56 -6.99 19.76
CA TYR A 190 -14.49 -6.04 18.66
C TYR A 190 -14.86 -4.62 19.09
N LYS A 191 -14.05 -3.65 18.65
CA LYS A 191 -14.30 -2.22 18.81
C LYS A 191 -14.81 -1.66 17.49
N TYR A 192 -16.10 -1.36 17.43
CA TYR A 192 -16.80 -0.95 16.22
C TYR A 192 -17.70 0.29 16.43
N GLU A 193 -17.51 1.00 17.54
CA GLU A 193 -18.10 2.32 17.79
C GLU A 193 -17.25 3.44 17.19
#